data_AF-A0A7W5V671-F1
#
_entry.id   AF-A0A7W5V671-F1
#
_cell.length_a   1.000
_cell.length_b   1.000
_cell.length_c   1.000
_cell.angle_alpha   90.00
_cell.angle_beta   90.00
_cell.angle_gamma   90.00
#
_symmetry.space_group_name_H-M   'P 1'
#
loop_
_entity.id
_entity.type
_entity.pdbx_description
1 polymer ?
#
loop_
_entity_poly.entity_id
_entity_poly.type
_entity_poly.pdbx_seq_one_letter_code
_entity_poly.pdbx_strand_id
1 'polypeptide(L)'
;MAAGVSGLAVGVHTTQFEIRTAGLLEPVLRLAADVVAESRGAPVAGEPAGPLGSGRFQLIAGACGPVGQAVQEAELAARLGYDAVLLSPVVPGASEADLLERARAVGEVLPVVGLYLQTAIGGPVLSRRFWRELAEQPSTVAVKVAAFDRYRTLDVAHGVAGSGRADQVVLYTGNDDHIIGDLLAELPGGLKFSGGLLGQWAVWTRAAVDMVAGLAKDPEL
;
A
#
# COMPACT_ATOMS: atom_id res chain seq x y z
N MET A 1 3.57 8.27 -14.70
CA MET A 1 4.66 7.56 -15.41
C MET A 1 5.71 8.50 -15.98
N ALA A 2 5.36 9.49 -16.81
CA ALA A 2 6.32 10.42 -17.40
C ALA A 2 7.30 11.04 -16.37
N ALA A 3 6.82 11.34 -15.17
CA ALA A 3 7.59 11.86 -14.03
C ALA A 3 8.55 10.84 -13.35
N GLY A 4 8.62 9.59 -13.80
CA GLY A 4 9.56 8.57 -13.30
C GLY A 4 9.09 7.74 -12.09
N VAL A 5 7.83 7.84 -11.68
CA VAL A 5 7.28 7.02 -10.59
C VAL A 5 7.21 5.53 -10.99
N SER A 6 7.43 4.63 -10.03
CA SER A 6 7.43 3.18 -10.23
C SER A 6 6.06 2.50 -10.07
N GLY A 7 5.04 3.24 -9.64
CA GLY A 7 3.70 2.70 -9.47
C GLY A 7 2.64 3.77 -9.18
N LEU A 8 1.39 3.33 -9.08
CA LEU A 8 0.22 4.16 -8.80
C LEU A 8 -0.76 3.41 -7.90
N ALA A 9 -1.27 4.07 -6.87
CA ALA A 9 -2.35 3.58 -6.03
C ALA A 9 -3.65 4.35 -6.33
N VAL A 10 -4.76 3.64 -6.53
CA VAL A 10 -6.05 4.21 -6.98
C VAL A 10 -7.20 3.64 -6.17
N GLY A 11 -8.26 4.41 -5.91
CA GLY A 11 -9.39 3.97 -5.09
C GLY A 11 -9.08 3.98 -3.58
N VAL A 12 -8.04 4.73 -3.20
CA VAL A 12 -7.52 4.90 -1.84
C VAL A 12 -8.00 6.25 -1.26
N HIS A 13 -7.61 6.59 -0.02
CA HIS A 13 -8.03 7.84 0.65
C HIS A 13 -7.87 9.10 -0.24
N THR A 14 -6.74 9.26 -0.94
CA THR A 14 -6.50 10.41 -1.84
C THR A 14 -7.43 10.44 -3.06
N THR A 15 -7.97 9.30 -3.50
CA THR A 15 -8.99 9.24 -4.56
C THR A 15 -10.39 9.60 -4.04
N GLN A 16 -10.56 9.70 -2.71
CA GLN A 16 -11.83 9.81 -1.99
C GLN A 16 -12.63 8.51 -2.02
N PHE A 17 -12.91 7.92 -0.86
CA PHE A 17 -13.64 6.64 -0.79
C PHE A 17 -15.09 6.77 -1.30
N GLU A 18 -15.63 7.99 -1.33
CA GLU A 18 -16.96 8.39 -1.79
C GLU A 18 -17.24 8.02 -3.25
N ILE A 19 -16.21 7.75 -4.07
CA ILE A 19 -16.39 7.23 -5.43
C ILE A 19 -17.24 5.95 -5.46
N ARG A 20 -17.24 5.17 -4.38
CA ARG A 20 -18.05 3.94 -4.25
C ARG A 20 -19.54 4.25 -4.18
N THR A 21 -19.90 5.24 -3.38
CA THR A 21 -21.29 5.72 -3.25
C THR A 21 -21.82 6.29 -4.56
N ALA A 22 -20.93 6.85 -5.39
CA ALA A 22 -21.27 7.36 -6.72
C ALA A 22 -21.24 6.29 -7.82
N GLY A 23 -20.91 5.02 -7.53
CA GLY A 23 -20.77 3.97 -8.53
C GLY A 23 -19.55 4.16 -9.47
N LEU A 24 -18.57 4.95 -9.06
CA LEU A 24 -17.41 5.35 -9.85
C LEU A 24 -16.15 4.52 -9.59
N LEU A 25 -16.19 3.55 -8.66
CA LEU A 25 -15.01 2.73 -8.34
C LEU A 25 -14.45 2.03 -9.59
N GLU A 26 -15.27 1.25 -10.29
CA GLU A 26 -14.83 0.53 -11.49
C GLU A 26 -14.39 1.47 -12.64
N PRO A 27 -15.18 2.51 -13.00
CA PRO A 27 -14.73 3.48 -14.01
C PRO A 27 -13.37 4.12 -13.71
N VAL A 28 -13.11 4.50 -12.45
CA VAL A 28 -11.86 5.14 -12.04
C VAL A 28 -10.68 4.15 -12.06
N LEU A 29 -10.87 2.93 -11.55
CA LEU A 29 -9.83 1.90 -11.60
C LEU A 29 -9.49 1.53 -13.05
N ARG A 30 -10.51 1.35 -13.90
CA ARG A 30 -10.31 1.01 -15.31
C ARG A 30 -9.57 2.12 -16.06
N LEU A 31 -9.98 3.37 -15.87
CA LEU A 31 -9.30 4.51 -16.51
C LEU A 31 -7.81 4.56 -16.15
N ALA A 32 -7.45 4.32 -14.89
CA ALA A 32 -6.05 4.30 -14.48
C ALA A 32 -5.28 3.14 -15.12
N ALA A 33 -5.86 1.94 -15.16
CA ALA A 33 -5.25 0.78 -15.81
C ALA A 33 -5.06 0.99 -17.32
N ASP A 34 -6.07 1.52 -18.01
CA ASP A 34 -6.04 1.81 -19.45
C ASP A 34 -4.96 2.84 -19.80
N VAL A 35 -4.85 3.93 -19.03
CA VAL A 35 -3.81 4.95 -19.23
C VAL A 35 -2.40 4.37 -19.01
N VAL A 36 -2.23 3.49 -18.04
CA VAL A 36 -0.95 2.77 -17.81
C VAL A 36 -0.64 1.84 -18.98
N ALA A 37 -1.63 1.10 -19.46
CA ALA A 37 -1.49 0.21 -20.61
C ALA A 37 -1.06 0.96 -21.87
N GLU A 38 -1.79 2.03 -22.20
CA GLU A 38 -1.52 2.89 -23.36
C GLU A 38 -0.11 3.46 -23.31
N SER A 39 0.30 4.00 -22.16
CA SER A 39 1.63 4.60 -21.99
C SER A 39 2.77 3.59 -22.09
N ARG A 40 2.50 2.29 -21.86
CA ARG A 40 3.48 1.21 -21.98
C ARG A 40 3.44 0.51 -23.34
N GLY A 41 2.44 0.79 -24.17
CA GLY A 41 2.20 0.09 -25.44
C GLY A 41 1.81 -1.39 -25.27
N ALA A 42 1.30 -1.78 -24.10
CA ALA A 42 0.92 -3.16 -23.78
C ALA A 42 -0.28 -3.18 -22.81
N PRO A 43 -1.25 -4.10 -22.98
CA PRO A 43 -2.39 -4.21 -22.09
C PRO A 43 -1.96 -4.59 -20.68
N VAL A 44 -2.56 -3.94 -19.67
CA VAL A 44 -2.40 -4.32 -18.25
C VAL A 44 -3.42 -5.38 -17.87
N ALA A 45 -4.65 -5.29 -18.40
CA ALA A 45 -5.74 -6.20 -18.09
C ALA A 45 -5.40 -7.65 -18.49
N GLY A 46 -5.55 -8.58 -17.54
CA GLY A 46 -5.33 -10.00 -17.74
C GLY A 46 -3.87 -10.47 -17.60
N GLU A 47 -2.90 -9.57 -17.41
CA GLU A 47 -1.56 -9.99 -16.97
C GLU A 47 -1.61 -10.36 -15.48
N PRO A 48 -1.01 -11.50 -15.07
CA PRO A 48 -0.94 -11.86 -13.66
C PRO A 48 -0.18 -10.80 -12.84
N ALA A 49 -0.52 -10.71 -11.56
CA ALA A 49 0.19 -9.84 -10.62
C ALA A 49 1.67 -10.23 -10.59
N GLY A 50 2.55 -9.25 -10.83
CA GLY A 50 3.99 -9.42 -10.72
C GLY A 50 4.46 -9.14 -9.28
N PRO A 51 5.60 -9.69 -8.83
CA PRO A 51 6.16 -9.35 -7.53
C PRO A 51 6.40 -7.84 -7.42
N LEU A 52 6.14 -7.27 -6.23
CA LEU A 52 6.54 -5.90 -5.91
C LEU A 52 8.06 -5.73 -6.12
N GLY A 53 8.45 -4.64 -6.76
CA GLY A 53 9.87 -4.34 -7.01
C GLY A 53 10.49 -5.06 -8.21
N SER A 54 9.71 -5.78 -9.03
CA SER A 54 10.20 -6.46 -10.25
C SER A 54 10.64 -5.52 -11.40
N GLY A 55 10.66 -4.20 -11.18
CA GLY A 55 10.88 -3.20 -12.23
C GLY A 55 9.68 -2.97 -13.16
N ARG A 56 8.61 -3.75 -12.99
CA ARG A 56 7.28 -3.49 -13.60
C ARG A 56 6.65 -2.27 -12.91
N PHE A 57 5.86 -1.50 -13.68
CA PHE A 57 5.04 -0.44 -13.12
C PHE A 57 3.90 -1.05 -12.31
N GLN A 58 3.85 -0.77 -11.01
CA GLN A 58 2.91 -1.40 -10.09
C GLN A 58 1.59 -0.64 -9.99
N LEU A 59 0.47 -1.35 -10.13
CA LEU A 59 -0.87 -0.83 -9.90
C LEU A 59 -1.45 -1.41 -8.61
N ILE A 60 -1.83 -0.54 -7.68
CA ILE A 60 -2.40 -0.92 -6.38
C ILE A 60 -3.82 -0.38 -6.27
N ALA A 61 -4.80 -1.24 -6.04
CA ALA A 61 -6.19 -0.84 -5.85
C ALA A 61 -6.49 -0.67 -4.36
N GLY A 62 -7.20 0.38 -3.97
CA GLY A 62 -7.72 0.50 -2.62
C GLY A 62 -8.97 -0.36 -2.44
N ALA A 63 -9.05 -1.09 -1.33
CA ALA A 63 -10.27 -1.78 -0.90
C ALA A 63 -10.72 -1.32 0.50
N CYS A 64 -12.03 -1.29 0.76
CA CYS A 64 -12.57 -0.90 2.06
C CYS A 64 -13.84 -1.67 2.45
N GLY A 65 -14.40 -1.32 3.60
CA GLY A 65 -15.65 -1.91 4.08
C GLY A 65 -15.50 -3.31 4.68
N PRO A 66 -16.63 -3.99 4.94
CA PRO A 66 -16.67 -5.35 5.48
C PRO A 66 -16.10 -6.37 4.50
N VAL A 67 -15.83 -7.59 4.98
CA VAL A 67 -15.12 -8.64 4.22
C VAL A 67 -15.71 -8.90 2.83
N GLY A 68 -17.03 -9.04 2.70
CA GLY A 68 -17.67 -9.30 1.41
C GLY A 68 -17.45 -8.18 0.39
N GLN A 69 -17.51 -6.92 0.83
CA GLN A 69 -17.22 -5.78 -0.04
C GLN A 69 -15.73 -5.76 -0.43
N ALA A 70 -14.82 -5.91 0.54
CA ALA A 70 -13.39 -5.86 0.29
C ALA A 70 -12.94 -6.96 -0.70
N VAL A 71 -13.52 -8.16 -0.62
CA VAL A 71 -13.26 -9.26 -1.57
C VAL A 71 -13.79 -8.92 -2.96
N GLN A 72 -15.01 -8.40 -3.09
CA GLN A 72 -15.56 -8.00 -4.41
C GLN A 72 -14.73 -6.89 -5.06
N GLU A 73 -14.24 -5.94 -4.27
CA GLU A 73 -13.35 -4.88 -4.76
C GLU A 73 -11.97 -5.43 -5.19
N ALA A 74 -11.44 -6.44 -4.49
CA ALA A 74 -10.23 -7.14 -4.88
C ALA A 74 -10.41 -7.95 -6.17
N GLU A 75 -11.54 -8.64 -6.34
CA GLU A 75 -11.86 -9.37 -7.57
C GLU A 75 -12.00 -8.43 -8.77
N LEU A 76 -12.63 -7.26 -8.56
CA LEU A 76 -12.69 -6.20 -9.56
C LEU A 76 -11.29 -5.73 -9.95
N ALA A 77 -10.44 -5.43 -8.97
CA ALA A 77 -9.06 -5.02 -9.21
C ALA A 77 -8.28 -6.08 -9.99
N ALA A 78 -8.44 -7.36 -9.65
CA ALA A 78 -7.81 -8.48 -10.35
C ALA A 78 -8.25 -8.55 -11.82
N ARG A 79 -9.55 -8.42 -12.11
CA ARG A 79 -10.06 -8.38 -13.49
C ARG A 79 -9.50 -7.22 -14.31
N LEU A 80 -9.20 -6.11 -13.66
CA LEU A 80 -8.63 -4.91 -14.29
C LEU A 80 -7.08 -4.95 -14.38
N GLY A 81 -6.43 -6.01 -13.90
CA GLY A 81 -4.97 -6.18 -13.99
C GLY A 81 -4.16 -5.45 -12.92
N TYR A 82 -4.77 -5.15 -11.77
CA TYR A 82 -4.03 -4.60 -10.62
C TYR A 82 -3.18 -5.68 -9.94
N ASP A 83 -2.02 -5.28 -9.42
CA ASP A 83 -1.02 -6.19 -8.84
C ASP A 83 -1.27 -6.50 -7.36
N ALA A 84 -1.92 -5.59 -6.63
CA ALA A 84 -2.15 -5.72 -5.19
C ALA A 84 -3.32 -4.85 -4.71
N VAL A 85 -3.75 -5.10 -3.47
CA VAL A 85 -4.82 -4.35 -2.80
C VAL A 85 -4.29 -3.63 -1.56
N LEU A 86 -4.40 -2.31 -1.51
CA LEU A 86 -4.22 -1.52 -0.29
C LEU A 86 -5.49 -1.55 0.55
N LEU A 87 -5.46 -2.28 1.66
CA LEU A 87 -6.64 -2.56 2.46
C LEU A 87 -6.83 -1.50 3.56
N SER A 88 -7.91 -0.72 3.48
CA SER A 88 -8.24 0.27 4.51
C SER A 88 -8.51 -0.40 5.86
N PRO A 89 -7.91 0.05 6.98
CA PRO A 89 -8.12 -0.56 8.30
C PRO A 89 -9.44 -0.12 8.96
N VAL A 90 -10.17 0.83 8.38
CA VAL A 90 -11.38 1.42 8.97
C VAL A 90 -12.59 0.54 8.66
N VAL A 91 -12.99 -0.28 9.63
CA VAL A 91 -14.23 -1.07 9.60
C VAL A 91 -14.95 -0.88 10.93
N PRO A 92 -16.15 -0.27 10.96
CA PRO A 92 -16.87 0.00 12.20
C PRO A 92 -17.07 -1.26 13.05
N GLY A 93 -16.63 -1.21 14.30
CA GLY A 93 -16.79 -2.30 15.28
C GLY A 93 -15.89 -3.52 15.07
N ALA A 94 -15.01 -3.52 14.07
CA ALA A 94 -14.11 -4.65 13.82
C ALA A 94 -13.00 -4.72 14.88
N SER A 95 -12.73 -5.94 15.36
CA SER A 95 -11.56 -6.28 16.14
C SER A 95 -10.33 -6.49 15.26
N GLU A 96 -9.13 -6.53 15.86
CA GLU A 96 -7.90 -6.93 15.14
C GLU A 96 -8.03 -8.30 14.48
N ALA A 97 -8.74 -9.25 15.12
CA ALA A 97 -8.99 -10.57 14.55
C ALA A 97 -9.85 -10.50 13.29
N ASP A 98 -10.92 -9.68 13.30
CA ASP A 98 -11.78 -9.49 12.13
C ASP A 98 -11.01 -8.83 10.97
N LEU A 99 -10.13 -7.87 11.27
CA LEU A 99 -9.28 -7.23 10.29
C LEU A 99 -8.27 -8.20 9.67
N LEU A 100 -7.72 -9.12 10.46
CA LEU A 100 -6.81 -10.17 9.99
C LEU A 100 -7.52 -11.22 9.14
N GLU A 101 -8.72 -11.67 9.53
CA GLU A 101 -9.55 -12.58 8.72
C GLU A 101 -9.91 -11.94 7.37
N ARG A 102 -10.32 -10.66 7.40
CA ARG A 102 -10.59 -9.91 6.18
C ARG A 102 -9.36 -9.79 5.28
N ALA A 103 -8.18 -9.56 5.84
CA ALA A 103 -6.94 -9.53 5.07
C ALA A 103 -6.64 -10.90 4.42
N ARG A 104 -6.87 -12.02 5.13
CA ARG A 104 -6.72 -13.37 4.55
C ARG A 104 -7.66 -13.58 3.38
N ALA A 105 -8.95 -13.29 3.55
CA ALA A 105 -9.95 -13.43 2.50
C ALA A 105 -9.64 -12.59 1.24
N VAL A 106 -9.16 -11.36 1.40
CA VAL A 106 -8.69 -10.54 0.27
C VAL A 106 -7.43 -11.15 -0.36
N GLY A 107 -6.54 -11.69 0.48
CA GLY A 107 -5.30 -12.34 0.08
C GLY A 107 -5.47 -13.59 -0.79
N GLU A 108 -6.62 -14.25 -0.74
CA GLU A 108 -6.98 -15.35 -1.65
C GLU A 108 -7.24 -14.87 -3.10
N VAL A 109 -7.45 -13.56 -3.29
CA VAL A 109 -7.71 -12.94 -4.60
C VAL A 109 -6.49 -12.21 -5.14
N LEU A 110 -5.91 -11.32 -4.34
CA LEU A 110 -4.72 -10.53 -4.69
C LEU A 110 -3.80 -10.31 -3.49
N PRO A 111 -2.49 -10.10 -3.72
CA PRO A 111 -1.57 -9.68 -2.67
C PRO A 111 -2.07 -8.44 -1.90
N VAL A 112 -1.85 -8.43 -0.59
CA VAL A 112 -2.32 -7.38 0.33
C VAL A 112 -1.19 -6.43 0.69
N VAL A 113 -1.50 -5.14 0.57
CA VAL A 113 -0.75 -4.06 1.20
C VAL A 113 -1.52 -3.61 2.45
N GLY A 114 -0.94 -3.86 3.62
CA GLY A 114 -1.47 -3.36 4.89
C GLY A 114 -1.41 -1.84 4.94
N LEU A 115 -2.31 -1.21 5.70
CA LEU A 115 -2.32 0.24 5.88
C LEU A 115 -2.41 0.61 7.35
N TYR A 116 -1.38 1.28 7.86
CA TYR A 116 -1.52 2.04 9.10
C TYR A 116 -2.09 3.41 8.74
N LEU A 117 -3.36 3.65 9.06
CA LEU A 117 -3.99 4.96 8.90
C LEU A 117 -3.93 5.72 10.23
N GLN A 118 -3.51 6.98 10.21
CA GLN A 118 -3.44 7.80 11.42
C GLN A 118 -4.81 7.98 12.09
N THR A 119 -4.78 8.12 13.42
CA THR A 119 -5.99 8.32 14.24
C THR A 119 -6.70 9.63 13.95
N ALA A 120 -5.98 10.67 13.51
CA ALA A 120 -6.54 11.99 13.23
C ALA A 120 -7.60 11.99 12.11
N ILE A 121 -7.59 10.98 11.24
CA ILE A 121 -8.58 10.80 10.15
C ILE A 121 -9.37 9.49 10.29
N GLY A 122 -9.48 8.97 11.52
CA GLY A 122 -10.34 7.82 11.83
C GLY A 122 -9.67 6.45 11.70
N GLY A 123 -8.36 6.38 11.54
CA GLY A 123 -7.62 5.12 11.60
C GLY A 123 -7.58 4.51 13.02
N PRO A 124 -7.60 3.18 13.17
CA PRO A 124 -7.48 2.53 14.47
C PRO A 124 -6.04 2.55 14.99
N VAL A 125 -5.87 2.35 16.30
CA VAL A 125 -4.58 1.96 16.87
C VAL A 125 -4.47 0.45 16.81
N LEU A 126 -3.44 -0.06 16.14
CA LEU A 126 -3.22 -1.48 15.90
C LEU A 126 -1.94 -1.94 16.59
N SER A 127 -2.03 -3.06 17.30
CA SER A 127 -0.97 -3.59 18.14
C SER A 127 0.21 -4.14 17.33
N ARG A 128 1.39 -4.24 17.97
CA ARG A 128 2.54 -4.99 17.40
C ARG A 128 2.16 -6.41 17.00
N ARG A 129 1.28 -7.04 17.79
CA ARG A 129 0.79 -8.40 17.53
C ARG A 129 -0.01 -8.45 16.24
N PHE A 130 -0.91 -7.49 16.00
CA PHE A 130 -1.64 -7.38 14.74
C PHE A 130 -0.68 -7.28 13.54
N TRP A 131 0.33 -6.41 13.62
CA TRP A 131 1.29 -6.24 12.51
C TRP A 131 2.11 -7.50 12.24
N ARG A 132 2.49 -8.23 13.30
CA ARG A 132 3.13 -9.54 13.16
C ARG A 132 2.22 -10.54 12.46
N GLU A 133 1.00 -10.72 12.97
CA GLU A 133 0.05 -11.70 12.42
C GLU A 133 -0.40 -11.35 11.00
N LEU A 134 -0.46 -10.07 10.65
CA LEU A 134 -0.72 -9.62 9.28
C LEU A 134 0.46 -9.98 8.37
N ALA A 135 1.68 -9.69 8.79
CA ALA A 135 2.90 -10.00 8.02
C ALA A 135 3.14 -11.50 7.87
N GLU A 136 2.75 -12.33 8.85
CA GLU A 136 2.79 -13.79 8.77
C GLU A 136 1.91 -14.36 7.64
N GLN A 137 0.88 -13.63 7.18
CA GLN A 137 0.05 -14.06 6.04
C GLN A 137 0.88 -13.99 4.75
N PRO A 138 1.06 -15.10 4.00
CA PRO A 138 1.89 -15.12 2.80
C PRO A 138 1.49 -14.08 1.75
N SER A 139 0.20 -13.77 1.66
CA SER A 139 -0.39 -12.77 0.77
C SER A 139 -0.04 -11.32 1.15
N THR A 140 0.38 -11.04 2.39
CA THR A 140 0.87 -9.71 2.77
C THR A 140 2.24 -9.48 2.17
N VAL A 141 2.34 -8.49 1.28
CA VAL A 141 3.56 -8.17 0.52
C VAL A 141 4.13 -6.80 0.84
N ALA A 142 3.33 -5.91 1.43
CA ALA A 142 3.80 -4.61 1.87
C ALA A 142 2.93 -4.03 3.00
N VAL A 143 3.45 -2.99 3.66
CA VAL A 143 2.70 -2.14 4.58
C VAL A 143 2.96 -0.67 4.23
N LYS A 144 1.90 0.08 3.96
CA LYS A 144 1.93 1.54 3.94
C LYS A 144 1.77 2.06 5.36
N VAL A 145 2.79 2.73 5.87
CA VAL A 145 2.81 3.28 7.22
C VAL A 145 2.51 4.78 7.18
N ALA A 146 1.25 5.16 7.43
CA ALA A 146 0.80 6.54 7.56
C ALA A 146 0.31 6.79 9.00
N ALA A 147 1.15 6.45 9.98
CA ALA A 147 0.81 6.49 11.40
C ALA A 147 0.89 7.90 12.01
N PHE A 148 1.73 8.79 11.42
CA PHE A 148 2.05 10.13 11.94
C PHE A 148 2.51 10.11 13.40
N ASP A 149 3.13 9.00 13.80
CA ASP A 149 3.61 8.72 15.15
C ASP A 149 4.76 7.72 15.04
N ARG A 150 5.90 8.06 15.66
CA ARG A 150 7.12 7.27 15.53
C ARG A 150 7.08 5.97 16.34
N TYR A 151 6.42 5.95 17.50
CA TYR A 151 6.25 4.72 18.27
C TYR A 151 5.33 3.74 17.54
N ARG A 152 4.27 4.24 16.91
CA ARG A 152 3.36 3.41 16.10
C ARG A 152 4.02 2.93 14.81
N THR A 153 4.89 3.75 14.21
CA THR A 153 5.75 3.31 13.09
C THR A 153 6.67 2.17 13.51
N LEU A 154 7.27 2.26 14.71
CA LEU A 154 8.06 1.18 15.29
C LEU A 154 7.20 -0.05 15.64
N ASP A 155 5.94 0.12 16.01
CA ASP A 155 5.05 -1.02 16.26
C ASP A 155 4.88 -1.88 15.00
N VAL A 156 4.73 -1.24 13.82
CA VAL A 156 4.73 -1.93 12.52
C VAL A 156 6.05 -2.65 12.28
N ALA A 157 7.17 -1.95 12.40
CA ALA A 157 8.48 -2.51 12.09
C ALA A 157 8.83 -3.70 12.99
N HIS A 158 8.56 -3.60 14.30
CA HIS A 158 8.73 -4.72 15.22
C HIS A 158 7.80 -5.89 14.91
N GLY A 159 6.56 -5.62 14.51
CA GLY A 159 5.62 -6.66 14.10
C GLY A 159 6.12 -7.41 12.87
N VAL A 160 6.50 -6.69 11.82
CA VAL A 160 7.03 -7.27 10.57
C VAL A 160 8.33 -8.02 10.84
N ALA A 161 9.29 -7.44 11.56
CA ALA A 161 10.53 -8.13 11.93
C ALA A 161 10.27 -9.41 12.72
N GLY A 162 9.31 -9.37 13.66
CA GLY A 162 8.91 -10.51 14.48
C GLY A 162 8.15 -11.61 13.74
N SER A 163 7.71 -11.38 12.51
CA SER A 163 7.03 -12.39 11.67
C SER A 163 8.00 -13.36 10.98
N GLY A 164 9.30 -13.04 10.97
CA GLY A 164 10.30 -13.77 10.19
C GLY A 164 10.26 -13.49 8.68
N ARG A 165 9.46 -12.52 8.23
CA ARG A 165 9.29 -12.14 6.81
C ARG A 165 9.78 -10.72 6.49
N ALA A 166 10.80 -10.25 7.23
CA ALA A 166 11.35 -8.91 7.06
C ALA A 166 11.92 -8.64 5.65
N ASP A 167 12.39 -9.69 4.98
CA ASP A 167 12.92 -9.66 3.62
C ASP A 167 11.83 -9.74 2.53
N GLN A 168 10.59 -10.05 2.92
CA GLN A 168 9.47 -10.30 2.01
C GLN A 168 8.35 -9.24 2.09
N VAL A 169 8.29 -8.47 3.18
CA VAL A 169 7.26 -7.44 3.39
C VAL A 169 7.89 -6.06 3.26
N VAL A 170 7.55 -5.36 2.17
CA VAL A 170 8.07 -4.02 1.88
C VAL A 170 7.39 -2.96 2.75
N LEU A 171 8.14 -2.01 3.30
CA LEU A 171 7.58 -0.84 3.96
C LEU A 171 7.55 0.36 3.02
N TYR A 172 6.38 1.00 2.90
CA TYR A 172 6.22 2.30 2.23
C TYR A 172 5.83 3.37 3.25
N THR A 173 6.53 4.50 3.25
CA THR A 173 6.11 5.62 4.10
C THR A 173 4.86 6.26 3.50
N GLY A 174 3.90 6.55 4.37
CA GLY A 174 2.75 7.41 4.13
C GLY A 174 2.72 8.58 5.11
N ASN A 175 3.85 8.85 5.77
CA ASN A 175 4.03 9.92 6.74
C ASN A 175 4.58 11.16 6.02
N ASP A 176 3.68 11.98 5.46
CA ASP A 176 4.06 13.19 4.72
C ASP A 176 4.83 14.20 5.62
N ASP A 177 4.72 14.09 6.94
CA ASP A 177 5.44 14.90 7.95
C ASP A 177 6.89 14.45 8.22
N HIS A 178 7.30 13.26 7.74
CA HIS A 178 8.58 12.66 8.10
C HIS A 178 9.23 11.84 6.96
N ILE A 179 8.99 12.24 5.71
CA ILE A 179 9.41 11.48 4.52
C ILE A 179 10.91 11.15 4.51
N ILE A 180 11.78 12.17 4.62
CA ILE A 180 13.24 11.98 4.50
C ILE A 180 13.76 11.13 5.67
N GLY A 181 13.27 11.38 6.89
CA GLY A 181 13.65 10.62 8.08
C GLY A 181 13.26 9.14 7.96
N ASP A 182 12.06 8.85 7.47
CA ASP A 182 11.63 7.47 7.21
C ASP A 182 12.51 6.79 6.14
N LEU A 183 12.84 7.47 5.05
CA LEU A 183 13.63 6.90 3.96
C LEU A 183 15.10 6.61 4.35
N LEU A 184 15.64 7.35 5.32
CA LEU A 184 17.00 7.16 5.83
C LEU A 184 17.07 6.18 7.01
N ALA A 185 15.97 5.98 7.72
CA ALA A 185 15.97 5.18 8.93
C ALA A 185 16.21 3.69 8.66
N GLU A 186 17.09 3.09 9.47
CA GLU A 186 17.11 1.65 9.67
C GLU A 186 16.18 1.30 10.84
N LEU A 187 15.25 0.38 10.57
CA LEU A 187 14.20 -0.04 11.50
C LEU A 187 14.52 -1.43 12.08
N PRO A 188 13.84 -1.85 13.15
CA PRO A 188 14.01 -3.18 13.74
C PRO A 188 14.02 -4.30 12.69
N GLY A 189 14.95 -5.26 12.84
CA GLY A 189 15.13 -6.37 11.90
C GLY A 189 15.85 -6.00 10.59
N GLY A 190 16.51 -4.84 10.52
CA GLY A 190 17.19 -4.36 9.31
C GLY A 190 16.22 -3.84 8.24
N LEU A 191 14.95 -3.64 8.62
CA LEU A 191 13.92 -3.12 7.73
C LEU A 191 14.25 -1.68 7.32
N LYS A 192 13.92 -1.33 6.09
CA LYS A 192 14.00 0.03 5.56
C LYS A 192 12.74 0.35 4.78
N PHE A 193 12.36 1.62 4.77
CA PHE A 193 11.35 2.08 3.83
C PHE A 193 11.92 2.04 2.41
N SER A 194 11.25 1.34 1.49
CA SER A 194 11.69 1.21 0.10
C SER A 194 11.20 2.36 -0.80
N GLY A 195 10.50 3.34 -0.22
CA GLY A 195 9.87 4.43 -0.93
C GLY A 195 8.61 4.88 -0.19
N GLY A 196 7.68 5.47 -0.94
CA GLY A 196 6.50 6.08 -0.36
C GLY A 196 5.24 5.94 -1.20
N LEU A 197 4.10 5.95 -0.52
CA LEU A 197 2.76 5.99 -1.11
C LEU A 197 2.02 7.19 -0.51
N LEU A 198 2.31 8.40 -0.99
CA LEU A 198 1.85 9.64 -0.36
C LEU A 198 0.92 10.42 -1.27
N GLY A 199 -0.11 11.04 -0.67
CA GLY A 199 -1.06 11.85 -1.42
C GLY A 199 -0.41 13.10 -2.00
N GLN A 200 0.49 13.72 -1.22
CA GLN A 200 1.25 14.89 -1.67
C GLN A 200 2.07 14.61 -2.95
N TRP A 201 2.58 13.39 -3.13
CA TRP A 201 3.39 13.01 -4.30
C TRP A 201 2.61 12.90 -5.61
N ALA A 202 1.28 13.01 -5.57
CA ALA A 202 0.46 13.24 -6.76
C ALA A 202 0.69 14.65 -7.36
N VAL A 203 1.21 15.58 -6.55
CA VAL A 203 1.65 16.92 -6.97
C VAL A 203 3.18 16.95 -6.89
N TRP A 204 3.84 17.53 -7.90
CA TRP A 204 5.32 17.55 -7.98
C TRP A 204 5.99 16.15 -7.99
N THR A 205 5.35 15.16 -8.62
CA THR A 205 5.85 13.78 -8.68
C THR A 205 7.31 13.66 -9.10
N ARG A 206 7.77 14.48 -10.07
CA ARG A 206 9.18 14.48 -10.50
C ARG A 206 10.13 14.80 -9.35
N ALA A 207 9.83 15.83 -8.56
CA ALA A 207 10.67 16.24 -7.44
C ALA A 207 10.74 15.15 -6.36
N ALA A 208 9.62 14.47 -6.10
CA ALA A 208 9.60 13.32 -5.19
C ALA A 208 10.46 12.15 -5.71
N VAL A 209 10.38 11.84 -7.00
CA VAL A 209 11.20 10.81 -7.65
C VAL A 209 12.69 11.15 -7.56
N ASP A 210 13.06 12.39 -7.87
CA ASP A 210 14.45 12.85 -7.84
C ASP A 210 15.01 12.83 -6.41
N MET A 211 14.20 13.19 -5.40
CA MET A 211 14.56 13.10 -3.98
C MET A 211 14.84 11.65 -3.55
N VAL A 212 13.93 10.71 -3.84
CA VAL A 212 14.12 9.29 -3.49
C VAL A 212 15.36 8.72 -4.19
N ALA A 213 15.55 9.04 -5.47
CA ALA A 213 16.71 8.60 -6.23
C ALA A 213 18.03 9.21 -5.72
N GLY A 214 18.00 10.44 -5.19
CA GLY A 214 19.14 11.09 -4.55
C GLY A 214 19.55 10.39 -3.26
N LEU A 215 18.59 10.08 -2.38
CA LEU A 215 18.85 9.41 -1.10
C LEU A 215 19.41 7.99 -1.31
N ALA A 216 18.97 7.27 -2.35
CA ALA A 216 19.47 5.92 -2.64
C ALA A 216 20.92 5.88 -3.17
N LYS A 217 21.48 7.02 -3.59
CA LYS A 217 22.82 7.12 -4.22
C LYS A 217 23.90 7.62 -3.27
N ASP A 218 23.55 8.03 -2.06
CA ASP A 218 24.49 8.53 -1.06
C ASP A 218 24.81 7.42 -0.05
N PRO A 219 25.94 6.70 -0.19
CA PRO A 219 26.32 5.63 0.74
C PRO A 219 26.90 6.16 2.06
N GLU A 220 27.09 7.47 2.22
CA GLU A 220 27.54 8.09 3.48
C GLU A 220 26.39 8.63 4.36
N LEU A 221 25.15 8.35 3.95
CA LEU A 221 23.93 8.38 4.77
C LEU A 221 23.49 6.95 5.10
#